data_AF-A0AAJ2DBU8-F1
#
_entry.id   AF-A0AAJ2DBU8-F1
#
_cell.length_a   1.000
_cell.length_b   1.000
_cell.length_c   1.000
_cell.angle_alpha   90.00
_cell.angle_beta   90.00
_cell.angle_gamma   90.00
#
_symmetry.space_group_name_H-M   'P 1'
#
loop_
_entity.id
_entity.type
_entity.pdbx_description
1 polymer ?
#
loop_
_entity_poly.entity_id
_entity_poly.type
_entity_poly.pdbx_seq_one_letter_code
_entity_poly.pdbx_strand_id
1 'polypeptide(L)'
;MKSLRIALLCFAMGIAQSSIAEEPRLYIRSLFNFEYAFCAIKTNGVLGIDNRNSARQGRGFGTSSTAAMLAMENGENEISLEFGALGWFDKKAISASERAQFDPQSGCKLELTAMRGSNNEVLSAIKVGIGMDSLPEAKVSSDEPKYKAISSPVVRDKILAEQVVPGHKDSKYFSLVEYPHNMELYRFSRQVKVSGLPMWPWVNATPYTGTPEQRKLLEQAYLQAWLAMDNKDLATLHQQQKIALAAWAWSTGETEDSIFSDSGIGEDTNNSKFKMIPINWRDYDVKIMNKGRMVQLVNKSDPSYSPLSYYIDSDGTIFMNTLSPIFSLINGKFVQVI
;
A
#
# COMPACT_ATOMS: atom_id res chain seq x y z
N MET A 1 -51.94 -27.16 67.49
CA MET A 1 -53.07 -26.71 66.66
C MET A 1 -52.54 -26.11 65.38
N LYS A 2 -53.31 -26.28 64.30
CA LYS A 2 -52.98 -26.09 62.88
C LYS A 2 -52.74 -24.62 62.46
N SER A 3 -52.20 -24.52 61.23
CA SER A 3 -52.16 -23.39 60.28
C SER A 3 -50.99 -22.41 60.47
N LEU A 4 -50.34 -21.90 59.43
CA LEU A 4 -50.78 -21.71 58.04
C LEU A 4 -49.57 -21.66 57.10
N ARG A 5 -49.72 -22.24 55.90
CA ARG A 5 -48.79 -22.14 54.77
C ARG A 5 -48.91 -20.75 54.13
N ILE A 6 -47.79 -20.11 53.79
CA ILE A 6 -47.73 -19.08 52.76
C ILE A 6 -46.62 -19.49 51.80
N ALA A 7 -47.03 -19.88 50.59
CA ALA A 7 -46.13 -20.10 49.46
C ALA A 7 -45.94 -18.75 48.76
N LEU A 8 -44.71 -18.26 48.71
CA LEU A 8 -44.34 -17.07 47.93
C LEU A 8 -43.86 -17.55 46.55
N LEU A 9 -44.68 -17.29 45.53
CA LEU A 9 -44.30 -17.44 44.12
C LEU A 9 -43.42 -16.25 43.71
N CYS A 10 -42.12 -16.47 43.58
CA CYS A 10 -41.23 -15.52 42.92
C CYS A 10 -41.26 -15.73 41.41
N PHE A 11 -41.97 -14.85 40.70
CA PHE A 11 -41.84 -14.70 39.24
C PHE A 11 -40.50 -14.02 38.94
N ALA A 12 -39.50 -14.80 38.54
CA ALA A 12 -38.28 -14.26 37.93
C ALA A 12 -38.54 -14.07 36.42
N MET A 13 -38.85 -12.84 36.00
CA MET A 13 -38.76 -12.45 34.60
C MET A 13 -37.28 -12.33 34.23
N GLY A 14 -36.73 -13.36 33.61
CA GLY A 14 -35.43 -13.29 32.95
C GLY A 14 -35.55 -12.43 31.70
N ILE A 15 -34.99 -11.22 31.72
CA ILE A 15 -34.76 -10.44 30.51
C ILE A 15 -33.58 -11.10 29.79
N ALA A 16 -33.85 -11.91 28.77
CA ALA A 16 -32.83 -12.38 27.86
C ALA A 16 -32.32 -11.18 27.07
N GLN A 17 -31.13 -10.69 27.41
CA GLN A 17 -30.40 -9.76 26.54
C GLN A 17 -29.92 -10.56 25.33
N SER A 18 -30.64 -10.45 24.22
CA SER A 18 -30.15 -10.89 22.92
C SER A 18 -29.03 -9.95 22.49
N SER A 19 -27.77 -10.32 22.72
CA SER A 19 -26.66 -9.72 22.01
C SER A 19 -26.79 -10.09 20.53
N ILE A 20 -27.16 -9.12 19.70
CA ILE A 20 -26.99 -9.26 18.25
C ILE A 20 -25.47 -9.24 18.04
N ALA A 21 -24.88 -10.40 17.76
CA ALA A 21 -23.50 -10.47 17.31
C ALA A 21 -23.41 -9.71 15.98
N GLU A 22 -22.67 -8.61 15.96
CA GLU A 22 -22.38 -7.87 14.72
C GLU A 22 -21.68 -8.83 13.76
N GLU A 23 -22.16 -8.92 12.51
CA GLU A 23 -21.53 -9.83 11.56
C GLU A 23 -20.05 -9.43 11.36
N PRO A 24 -19.13 -10.41 11.34
CA PRO A 24 -17.73 -10.09 11.22
C PRO A 24 -17.45 -9.39 9.89
N ARG A 25 -16.80 -8.22 9.98
CA ARG A 25 -16.43 -7.39 8.83
C ARG A 25 -15.55 -8.17 7.85
N LEU A 26 -15.72 -7.87 6.56
CA LEU A 26 -14.86 -8.38 5.50
C LEU A 26 -13.57 -7.56 5.44
N TYR A 27 -12.45 -8.27 5.49
CA TYR A 27 -11.13 -7.74 5.17
C TYR A 27 -10.58 -8.47 3.95
N ILE A 28 -9.94 -7.76 3.04
CA ILE A 28 -9.17 -8.39 1.95
C ILE A 28 -7.73 -7.92 2.06
N ARG A 29 -6.82 -8.88 2.26
CA ARG A 29 -5.39 -8.64 2.41
C ARG A 29 -4.62 -9.31 1.29
N SER A 30 -3.51 -8.70 0.91
CA SER A 30 -2.48 -9.35 0.11
C SER A 30 -1.43 -9.93 1.05
N LEU A 31 -1.26 -11.23 1.05
CA LEU A 31 -0.18 -11.94 1.72
C LEU A 31 0.97 -12.11 0.73
N PHE A 32 2.18 -11.83 1.19
CA PHE A 32 3.34 -11.67 0.34
C PHE A 32 4.49 -12.50 0.89
N ASN A 33 5.01 -13.44 0.09
CA ASN A 33 6.22 -14.20 0.41
C ASN A 33 7.22 -14.03 -0.73
N PHE A 34 8.49 -13.89 -0.40
CA PHE A 34 9.55 -13.71 -1.39
C PHE A 34 10.81 -14.43 -0.93
N GLU A 35 11.54 -15.00 -1.89
CA GLU A 35 12.75 -15.79 -1.67
C GLU A 35 13.76 -15.47 -2.79
N TYR A 36 15.00 -15.15 -2.43
CA TYR A 36 16.14 -14.86 -3.32
C TYR A 36 15.88 -13.89 -4.50
N ALA A 37 14.89 -13.00 -4.40
CA ALA A 37 14.51 -12.09 -5.47
C ALA A 37 14.12 -10.70 -4.97
N PHE A 38 14.11 -9.73 -5.87
CA PHE A 38 13.30 -8.53 -5.71
C PHE A 38 11.86 -8.83 -6.09
N CYS A 39 10.95 -8.35 -5.25
CA CYS A 39 9.53 -8.49 -5.45
C CYS A 39 8.77 -7.23 -5.03
N ALA A 40 7.75 -6.86 -5.80
CA ALA A 40 6.78 -5.84 -5.44
C ALA A 40 5.37 -6.31 -5.77
N ILE A 41 4.40 -6.10 -4.87
CA ILE A 41 3.00 -6.44 -5.12
C ILE A 41 2.14 -5.21 -5.25
N LYS A 42 1.19 -5.24 -6.19
CA LYS A 42 0.28 -4.13 -6.47
C LYS A 42 -1.16 -4.60 -6.56
N THR A 43 -2.06 -3.70 -6.17
CA THR A 43 -3.50 -3.85 -6.36
C THR A 43 -3.98 -2.63 -7.15
N ASN A 44 -4.53 -2.85 -8.35
CA ASN A 44 -4.92 -1.79 -9.28
C ASN A 44 -3.82 -0.72 -9.50
N GLY A 45 -2.56 -1.16 -9.58
CA GLY A 45 -1.39 -0.30 -9.73
C GLY A 45 -0.89 0.39 -8.45
N VAL A 46 -1.65 0.33 -7.35
CA VAL A 46 -1.21 0.82 -6.03
C VAL A 46 -0.21 -0.15 -5.45
N LEU A 47 0.98 0.34 -5.11
CA LEU A 47 2.01 -0.45 -4.43
C LEU A 47 1.54 -0.81 -3.04
N GLY A 48 1.41 -2.10 -2.76
CA GLY A 48 1.14 -2.59 -1.41
C GLY A 48 2.43 -2.63 -0.59
N ILE A 49 3.40 -3.41 -1.08
CA ILE A 49 4.72 -3.54 -0.47
C ILE A 49 5.71 -4.05 -1.51
N ASP A 50 6.98 -3.70 -1.34
CA ASP A 50 8.10 -4.34 -2.00
C ASP A 50 9.21 -4.65 -0.99
N ASN A 51 10.19 -5.44 -1.42
CA ASN A 51 11.35 -5.78 -0.61
C ASN A 51 12.63 -5.06 -1.04
N ARG A 52 12.55 -3.91 -1.72
CA ARG A 52 13.70 -3.18 -2.29
C ARG A 52 14.81 -2.96 -1.27
N ASN A 53 14.47 -2.53 -0.06
CA ASN A 53 15.44 -2.32 1.03
C ASN A 53 16.18 -3.60 1.41
N SER A 54 15.49 -4.74 1.41
CA SER A 54 16.08 -6.05 1.66
C SER A 54 16.94 -6.48 0.46
N ALA A 55 16.42 -6.38 -0.76
CA ALA A 55 17.10 -6.75 -1.99
C ALA A 55 18.44 -6.01 -2.14
N ARG A 56 18.47 -4.72 -1.77
CA ARG A 56 19.66 -3.87 -1.76
C ARG A 56 20.77 -4.33 -0.79
N GLN A 57 20.41 -5.11 0.22
CA GLN A 57 21.35 -5.75 1.15
C GLN A 57 21.77 -7.15 0.69
N GLY A 58 21.39 -7.57 -0.52
CA GLY A 58 21.56 -8.94 -1.00
C GLY A 58 20.63 -9.94 -0.30
N ARG A 59 19.62 -9.46 0.44
CA ARG A 59 18.67 -10.29 1.18
C ARG A 59 17.36 -10.33 0.41
N GLY A 60 17.00 -11.47 -0.15
CA GLY A 60 15.78 -11.61 -0.95
C GLY A 60 14.67 -12.40 -0.28
N PHE A 61 14.62 -12.49 1.05
CA PHE A 61 13.70 -13.41 1.75
C PHE A 61 12.82 -12.71 2.78
N GLY A 62 11.56 -13.15 2.90
CA GLY A 62 10.65 -12.62 3.92
C GLY A 62 9.18 -12.90 3.64
N THR A 63 8.35 -12.51 4.60
CA THR A 63 6.88 -12.56 4.48
C THR A 63 6.27 -11.27 5.02
N SER A 64 5.16 -10.83 4.44
CA SER A 64 4.43 -9.64 4.89
C SER A 64 2.95 -9.71 4.47
N SER A 65 2.15 -8.73 4.91
CA SER A 65 0.79 -8.55 4.45
C SER A 65 0.38 -7.08 4.36
N THR A 66 -0.52 -6.75 3.44
CA THR A 66 -1.02 -5.39 3.25
C THR A 66 -2.55 -5.36 3.08
N ALA A 67 -3.17 -4.24 3.42
CA ALA A 67 -4.62 -4.02 3.32
C ALA A 67 -5.03 -3.75 1.85
N ALA A 68 -5.00 -4.78 1.01
CA ALA A 68 -5.33 -4.69 -0.41
C ALA A 68 -6.69 -4.03 -0.69
N MET A 69 -7.68 -4.28 0.18
CA MET A 69 -9.03 -3.74 0.05
C MET A 69 -9.12 -2.22 -0.10
N LEU A 70 -8.16 -1.47 0.46
CA LEU A 70 -8.12 0.01 0.35
C LEU A 70 -8.00 0.48 -1.09
N ALA A 71 -7.36 -0.33 -1.93
CA ALA A 71 -7.16 -0.07 -3.35
C ALA A 71 -8.15 -0.83 -4.26
N MET A 72 -9.13 -1.55 -3.70
CA MET A 72 -10.10 -2.35 -4.46
C MET A 72 -11.49 -1.73 -4.48
N GLU A 73 -12.25 -1.97 -5.55
CA GLU A 73 -13.67 -1.65 -5.66
C GLU A 73 -14.51 -2.92 -5.86
N ASN A 74 -15.83 -2.86 -5.60
CA ASN A 74 -16.72 -3.97 -5.95
C ASN A 74 -16.69 -4.20 -7.48
N GLY A 75 -16.53 -5.47 -7.89
CA GLY A 75 -16.37 -5.84 -9.30
C GLY A 75 -14.92 -6.22 -9.62
N GLU A 76 -14.46 -5.82 -10.80
CA GLU A 76 -13.20 -6.26 -11.39
C GLU A 76 -12.00 -5.44 -10.90
N ASN A 77 -10.95 -6.13 -10.43
CA ASN A 77 -9.71 -5.54 -9.93
C ASN A 77 -8.50 -6.31 -10.45
N GLU A 78 -7.39 -5.61 -10.68
CA GLU A 78 -6.12 -6.23 -11.01
C GLU A 78 -5.29 -6.46 -9.75
N ILE A 79 -4.71 -7.65 -9.63
CA ILE A 79 -3.59 -7.91 -8.73
C ILE A 79 -2.34 -8.22 -9.55
N SER A 80 -1.20 -7.70 -9.13
CA SER A 80 0.06 -7.94 -9.83
C SER A 80 1.26 -8.08 -8.91
N LEU A 81 2.25 -8.80 -9.41
CA LEU A 81 3.53 -9.08 -8.77
C LEU A 81 4.64 -8.74 -9.78
N GLU A 82 5.56 -7.87 -9.41
CA GLU A 82 6.78 -7.59 -10.16
C GLU A 82 7.94 -8.37 -9.55
N PHE A 83 8.75 -8.99 -10.40
CA PHE A 83 9.79 -9.94 -10.00
C PHE A 83 11.10 -9.61 -10.72
N GLY A 84 12.20 -9.48 -9.97
CA GLY A 84 13.50 -9.08 -10.49
C GLY A 84 14.65 -9.81 -9.80
N ALA A 85 15.75 -9.99 -10.54
CA ALA A 85 16.96 -10.59 -10.01
C ALA A 85 17.65 -9.67 -9.00
N LEU A 86 18.24 -10.26 -7.94
CA LEU A 86 18.99 -9.48 -6.93
C LEU A 86 20.27 -8.86 -7.49
N GLY A 87 20.84 -9.42 -8.57
CA GLY A 87 22.05 -8.91 -9.21
C GLY A 87 21.91 -7.44 -9.67
N TRP A 88 20.69 -6.98 -9.94
CA TRP A 88 20.42 -5.57 -10.24
C TRP A 88 20.83 -4.61 -9.13
N PHE A 89 20.79 -5.04 -7.87
CA PHE A 89 21.16 -4.23 -6.71
C PHE A 89 22.62 -4.41 -6.29
N ASP A 90 23.41 -5.21 -7.02
CA ASP A 90 24.83 -5.36 -6.73
C ASP A 90 25.56 -4.04 -7.05
N LYS A 91 26.41 -3.63 -6.11
CA LYS A 91 27.28 -2.44 -6.23
C LYS A 91 28.45 -2.70 -7.17
N LYS A 92 28.80 -3.96 -7.42
CA LYS A 92 29.88 -4.34 -8.34
C LYS A 92 29.49 -4.00 -9.78
N ALA A 93 30.45 -3.47 -10.53
CA ALA A 93 30.29 -3.19 -11.95
C ALA A 93 30.32 -4.51 -12.75
N ILE A 94 29.15 -5.16 -12.85
CA ILE A 94 28.90 -6.34 -13.68
C ILE A 94 27.97 -5.98 -14.85
N SER A 95 28.00 -6.80 -15.90
CA SER A 95 27.19 -6.57 -17.10
C SER A 95 25.68 -6.68 -16.81
N ALA A 96 24.85 -6.05 -17.64
CA ALA A 96 23.39 -6.14 -17.50
C ALA A 96 22.88 -7.59 -17.58
N SER A 97 23.53 -8.42 -18.39
CA SER A 97 23.22 -9.86 -18.50
C SER A 97 23.46 -10.58 -17.17
N GLU A 98 24.59 -10.31 -16.50
CA GLU A 98 24.89 -10.88 -15.18
C GLU A 98 23.92 -10.37 -14.11
N ARG A 99 23.56 -9.08 -14.14
CA ARG A 99 22.57 -8.50 -13.20
C ARG A 99 21.20 -9.15 -13.29
N ALA A 100 20.81 -9.58 -14.49
CA ALA A 100 19.52 -10.19 -14.78
C ALA A 100 19.45 -11.69 -14.47
N GLN A 101 20.54 -12.32 -14.01
CA GLN A 101 20.54 -13.74 -13.65
C GLN A 101 19.80 -13.98 -12.33
N PHE A 102 18.84 -14.90 -12.37
CA PHE A 102 18.11 -15.33 -11.19
C PHE A 102 18.83 -16.48 -10.48
N ASP A 103 18.76 -16.49 -9.15
CA ASP A 103 19.03 -17.70 -8.38
C ASP A 103 17.96 -18.75 -8.74
N PRO A 104 18.29 -20.03 -9.01
CA PRO A 104 17.30 -21.06 -9.30
C PRO A 104 16.22 -21.25 -8.21
N GLN A 105 16.51 -20.86 -6.97
CA GLN A 105 15.58 -20.88 -5.83
C GLN A 105 14.75 -19.59 -5.71
N SER A 106 14.94 -18.62 -6.60
CA SER A 106 14.20 -17.36 -6.59
C SER A 106 12.70 -17.64 -6.72
N GLY A 107 11.91 -17.04 -5.84
CA GLY A 107 10.50 -17.27 -5.75
C GLY A 107 9.74 -16.08 -5.19
N CYS A 108 8.49 -15.95 -5.61
CA CYS A 108 7.61 -14.91 -5.09
C CYS A 108 6.16 -15.36 -5.11
N LYS A 109 5.41 -15.07 -4.05
CA LYS A 109 4.01 -15.42 -3.92
C LYS A 109 3.22 -14.21 -3.45
N LEU A 110 2.20 -13.87 -4.23
CA LEU A 110 1.11 -12.98 -3.86
C LEU A 110 -0.14 -13.83 -3.67
N GLU A 111 -0.74 -13.80 -2.49
CA GLU A 111 -2.03 -14.43 -2.19
C GLU A 111 -3.02 -13.36 -1.75
N LEU A 112 -4.16 -13.26 -2.43
CA LEU A 112 -5.24 -12.37 -2.06
C LEU A 112 -6.25 -13.16 -1.22
N THR A 113 -6.41 -12.77 0.03
CA THR A 113 -7.20 -13.52 1.01
C THR A 113 -8.30 -12.65 1.60
N ALA A 114 -9.54 -13.12 1.49
CA ALA A 114 -10.69 -12.57 2.19
C ALA A 114 -10.79 -13.18 3.60
N MET A 115 -11.04 -12.34 4.58
CA MET A 115 -11.13 -12.72 6.00
C MET A 115 -12.45 -12.19 6.56
N ARG A 116 -13.23 -13.04 7.24
CA ARG A 116 -14.44 -12.70 7.98
C ARG A 116 -14.44 -13.44 9.32
N GLY A 117 -14.00 -12.76 10.37
CA GLY A 117 -13.83 -13.38 11.68
C GLY A 117 -12.75 -14.46 11.61
N SER A 118 -13.07 -15.69 12.02
CA SER A 118 -12.16 -16.84 11.90
C SER A 118 -12.12 -17.46 10.50
N ASN A 119 -13.00 -17.06 9.59
CA ASN A 119 -13.10 -17.65 8.25
C ASN A 119 -12.17 -16.91 7.30
N ASN A 120 -11.26 -17.66 6.68
CA ASN A 120 -10.35 -17.17 5.65
C ASN A 120 -10.60 -17.90 4.34
N GLU A 121 -10.73 -17.15 3.25
CA GLU A 121 -10.90 -17.67 1.89
C GLU A 121 -9.82 -17.07 0.99
N VAL A 122 -9.03 -17.93 0.35
CA VAL A 122 -8.10 -17.50 -0.69
C VAL A 122 -8.90 -17.19 -1.95
N LEU A 123 -8.91 -15.92 -2.34
CA LEU A 123 -9.59 -15.44 -3.53
C LEU A 123 -8.76 -15.70 -4.79
N SER A 124 -7.44 -15.62 -4.68
CA SER A 124 -6.50 -15.76 -5.79
C SER A 124 -5.07 -15.86 -5.31
N ALA A 125 -4.18 -16.50 -6.07
CA ALA A 125 -2.74 -16.56 -5.74
C ALA A 125 -1.86 -16.56 -6.98
N ILE A 126 -0.90 -15.63 -7.10
CA ILE A 126 0.15 -15.62 -8.13
C ILE A 126 1.41 -16.17 -7.47
N LYS A 127 1.89 -17.33 -7.92
CA LYS A 127 3.18 -17.89 -7.50
C LYS A 127 4.13 -17.85 -8.67
N VAL A 128 5.29 -17.24 -8.49
CA VAL A 128 6.37 -17.12 -9.48
C VAL A 128 7.58 -17.89 -8.97
N GLY A 129 8.25 -18.57 -9.89
CA GLY A 129 9.56 -19.16 -9.64
C GLY A 129 10.35 -19.26 -10.95
N ILE A 130 11.54 -19.85 -10.89
CA ILE A 130 12.38 -20.02 -12.07
C ILE A 130 11.98 -21.28 -12.85
N GLY A 131 11.85 -21.13 -14.17
CA GLY A 131 11.58 -22.20 -15.12
C GLY A 131 12.84 -22.93 -15.56
N MET A 132 12.68 -23.95 -16.40
CA MET A 132 13.82 -24.73 -16.93
C MET A 132 14.72 -23.92 -17.87
N ASP A 133 14.20 -22.86 -18.47
CA ASP A 133 14.91 -21.90 -19.32
C ASP A 133 15.62 -20.80 -18.51
N SER A 134 15.67 -20.94 -17.17
CA SER A 134 16.20 -19.95 -16.23
C SER A 134 15.47 -18.61 -16.24
N LEU A 135 14.25 -18.54 -16.81
CA LEU A 135 13.41 -17.35 -16.80
C LEU A 135 12.29 -17.48 -15.76
N PRO A 136 11.77 -16.35 -15.24
CA PRO A 136 10.62 -16.38 -14.35
C PRO A 136 9.35 -16.87 -15.05
N GLU A 137 8.64 -17.77 -14.38
CA GLU A 137 7.35 -18.31 -14.81
C GLU A 137 6.34 -18.37 -13.66
N ALA A 138 5.06 -18.20 -14.01
CA ALA A 138 3.98 -18.44 -13.07
C ALA A 138 3.78 -19.94 -12.89
N LYS A 139 3.83 -20.40 -11.65
CA LYS A 139 3.53 -21.79 -11.28
C LYS A 139 2.03 -21.91 -11.05
N VAL A 140 1.34 -22.64 -11.92
CA VAL A 140 -0.10 -22.91 -11.79
C VAL A 140 -0.35 -23.74 -10.54
N SER A 141 -1.23 -23.26 -9.67
CA SER A 141 -1.60 -24.00 -8.45
C SER A 141 -2.66 -25.04 -8.76
N SER A 142 -2.57 -26.23 -8.14
CA SER A 142 -3.66 -27.22 -8.16
C SER A 142 -4.96 -26.70 -7.53
N ASP A 143 -4.87 -25.68 -6.68
CA ASP A 143 -6.02 -25.04 -6.05
C ASP A 143 -6.64 -23.94 -6.91
N GLU A 144 -5.99 -23.52 -8.01
CA GLU A 144 -6.48 -22.44 -8.86
C GLU A 144 -7.92 -22.65 -9.38
N PRO A 145 -8.34 -23.87 -9.78
CA PRO A 145 -9.74 -24.12 -10.15
C PRO A 145 -10.77 -23.92 -9.01
N LYS A 146 -10.32 -23.88 -7.75
CA LYS A 146 -11.19 -23.67 -6.58
C LYS A 146 -11.46 -22.18 -6.32
N TYR A 147 -10.62 -21.30 -6.86
CA TYR A 147 -10.70 -19.85 -6.63
C TYR A 147 -11.81 -19.24 -7.47
N LYS A 148 -12.96 -18.97 -6.84
CA LYS A 148 -14.14 -18.42 -7.52
C LYS A 148 -13.98 -16.98 -8.00
N ALA A 149 -13.02 -16.24 -7.43
CA ALA A 149 -12.82 -14.83 -7.75
C ALA A 149 -11.95 -14.60 -9.00
N ILE A 150 -11.25 -15.62 -9.52
CA ILE A 150 -10.41 -15.46 -10.71
C ILE A 150 -11.28 -15.22 -11.95
N SER A 151 -10.97 -14.17 -12.69
CA SER A 151 -11.66 -13.80 -13.94
C SER A 151 -10.76 -13.83 -15.17
N SER A 152 -9.44 -13.89 -14.99
CA SER A 152 -8.47 -14.07 -16.09
C SER A 152 -7.28 -14.95 -15.68
N PRO A 153 -6.61 -15.61 -16.64
CA PRO A 153 -5.33 -16.26 -16.38
C PRO A 153 -4.25 -15.23 -16.01
N VAL A 154 -3.13 -15.72 -15.48
CA VAL A 154 -1.94 -14.89 -15.24
C VAL A 154 -1.27 -14.52 -16.56
N VAL A 155 -1.05 -13.22 -16.75
CA VAL A 155 -0.30 -12.65 -17.87
C VAL A 155 1.10 -12.28 -17.39
N ARG A 156 2.12 -12.63 -18.18
CA ARG A 156 3.53 -12.29 -17.94
C ARG A 156 4.00 -11.25 -18.94
N ASP A 157 4.43 -10.09 -18.44
CA ASP A 157 5.06 -9.03 -19.23
C ASP A 157 6.49 -8.80 -18.78
N LYS A 158 7.39 -8.52 -19.72
CA LYS A 158 8.71 -7.96 -19.41
C LYS A 158 8.59 -6.44 -19.39
N ILE A 159 9.01 -5.81 -18.30
CA ILE A 159 8.91 -4.37 -18.09
C ILE A 159 10.25 -3.79 -17.60
N LEU A 160 10.39 -2.47 -17.68
CA LEU A 160 11.43 -1.75 -16.95
C LEU A 160 10.90 -1.40 -15.56
N ALA A 161 11.77 -1.49 -14.56
CA ALA A 161 11.52 -0.93 -13.24
C ALA A 161 11.35 0.60 -13.33
N GLU A 162 10.85 1.20 -12.25
CA GLU A 162 10.78 2.65 -12.12
C GLU A 162 12.16 3.28 -12.30
N GLN A 163 12.27 4.20 -13.26
CA GLN A 163 13.52 4.88 -13.60
C GLN A 163 13.58 6.22 -12.87
N VAL A 164 14.76 6.54 -12.35
CA VAL A 164 14.99 7.77 -11.57
C VAL A 164 15.94 8.72 -12.27
N VAL A 165 15.78 10.01 -12.01
CA VAL A 165 16.62 11.10 -12.50
C VAL A 165 17.41 11.68 -11.32
N PRO A 166 18.75 11.70 -11.35
CA PRO A 166 19.55 12.31 -10.29
C PRO A 166 19.30 13.82 -10.14
N GLY A 167 19.55 14.36 -8.94
CA GLY A 167 19.58 15.81 -8.69
C GLY A 167 18.24 16.43 -8.28
N HIS A 168 17.21 15.63 -8.03
CA HIS A 168 15.89 16.07 -7.54
C HIS A 168 15.72 15.84 -6.02
N LYS A 169 16.82 15.53 -5.32
CA LYS A 169 16.88 15.27 -3.87
C LYS A 169 18.29 15.58 -3.38
N ASP A 170 18.46 15.90 -2.10
CA ASP A 170 19.78 16.08 -1.48
C ASP A 170 20.64 14.82 -1.73
N SER A 171 21.84 15.04 -2.27
CA SER A 171 22.74 14.00 -2.75
C SER A 171 23.13 13.00 -1.66
N LYS A 172 23.13 13.41 -0.38
CA LYS A 172 23.42 12.51 0.74
C LYS A 172 22.33 11.45 0.97
N TYR A 173 21.12 11.65 0.43
CA TYR A 173 20.00 10.70 0.48
C TYR A 173 19.69 10.06 -0.88
N PHE A 174 20.58 10.20 -1.87
CA PHE A 174 20.42 9.62 -3.20
C PHE A 174 21.31 8.38 -3.38
N SER A 175 20.76 7.34 -4.00
CA SER A 175 21.51 6.12 -4.32
C SER A 175 21.09 5.52 -5.66
N LEU A 176 22.02 5.50 -6.63
CA LEU A 176 21.81 4.82 -7.92
C LEU A 176 21.61 3.31 -7.81
N VAL A 177 22.04 2.71 -6.70
CA VAL A 177 21.90 1.27 -6.44
C VAL A 177 20.50 0.94 -5.95
N GLU A 178 19.77 1.92 -5.42
CA GLU A 178 18.40 1.73 -4.92
C GLU A 178 17.39 1.62 -6.06
N TYR A 179 17.61 2.36 -7.14
CA TYR A 179 16.85 2.28 -8.39
C TYR A 179 17.82 2.06 -9.55
N PRO A 180 18.23 0.80 -9.79
CA PRO A 180 19.21 0.51 -10.83
C PRO A 180 18.69 0.90 -12.21
N HIS A 181 19.52 1.62 -12.96
CA HIS A 181 19.19 2.09 -14.30
C HIS A 181 18.95 0.91 -15.24
N ASN A 182 17.89 0.99 -16.05
CA ASN A 182 17.44 -0.06 -16.97
C ASN A 182 17.18 -1.42 -16.32
N MET A 183 16.88 -1.46 -15.01
CA MET A 183 16.49 -2.70 -14.33
C MET A 183 15.29 -3.34 -15.03
N GLU A 184 15.50 -4.55 -15.53
CA GLU A 184 14.44 -5.35 -16.13
C GLU A 184 13.70 -6.16 -15.06
N LEU A 185 12.37 -6.14 -15.13
CA LEU A 185 11.47 -6.90 -14.27
C LEU A 185 10.53 -7.75 -15.11
N TYR A 186 9.99 -8.80 -14.48
CA TYR A 186 8.86 -9.56 -14.99
C TYR A 186 7.63 -9.24 -14.16
N ARG A 187 6.57 -8.73 -14.78
CA ARG A 187 5.29 -8.48 -14.15
C ARG A 187 4.35 -9.63 -14.44
N PHE A 188 3.79 -10.20 -13.38
CA PHE A 188 2.76 -11.21 -13.43
C PHE A 188 1.47 -10.59 -12.90
N SER A 189 0.42 -10.57 -13.72
CA SER A 189 -0.84 -9.92 -13.37
C SER A 189 -2.03 -10.78 -13.74
N ARG A 190 -3.15 -10.60 -13.04
CA ARG A 190 -4.44 -11.16 -13.43
C ARG A 190 -5.59 -10.33 -12.85
N GLN A 191 -6.76 -10.54 -13.41
CA GLN A 191 -7.99 -9.97 -12.90
C GLN A 191 -8.65 -10.88 -11.87
N VAL A 192 -9.26 -10.24 -10.87
CA VAL A 192 -10.07 -10.85 -9.82
C VAL A 192 -11.35 -10.06 -9.62
N LYS A 193 -12.46 -10.77 -9.40
CA LYS A 193 -13.77 -10.18 -9.11
C LYS A 193 -14.10 -10.31 -7.63
N VAL A 194 -14.28 -9.18 -6.97
CA VAL A 194 -14.61 -9.12 -5.53
C VAL A 194 -15.95 -8.45 -5.28
N SER A 195 -16.56 -8.76 -4.14
CA SER A 195 -17.84 -8.18 -3.71
C SER A 195 -17.89 -8.04 -2.19
N GLY A 196 -18.78 -7.17 -1.69
CA GLY A 196 -18.96 -6.92 -0.27
C GLY A 196 -17.96 -5.92 0.32
N LEU A 197 -17.22 -5.18 -0.52
CA LEU A 197 -16.39 -4.07 -0.07
C LEU A 197 -17.24 -2.83 0.25
N PRO A 198 -16.81 -1.99 1.21
CA PRO A 198 -17.42 -0.68 1.38
C PRO A 198 -17.26 0.15 0.10
N MET A 199 -18.20 1.06 -0.15
CA MET A 199 -18.09 1.99 -1.27
C MET A 199 -17.15 3.14 -0.90
N TRP A 200 -15.87 3.00 -1.24
CA TRP A 200 -14.89 4.04 -0.96
C TRP A 200 -15.21 5.34 -1.72
N PRO A 201 -14.98 6.52 -1.13
CA PRO A 201 -15.24 7.80 -1.81
C PRO A 201 -14.51 7.95 -3.15
N TRP A 202 -13.32 7.36 -3.29
CA TRP A 202 -12.53 7.43 -4.52
C TRP A 202 -13.12 6.64 -5.70
N VAL A 203 -14.05 5.70 -5.47
CA VAL A 203 -14.62 4.85 -6.54
C VAL A 203 -15.31 5.70 -7.60
N ASN A 204 -15.98 6.78 -7.21
CA ASN A 204 -16.66 7.69 -8.14
C ASN A 204 -15.85 8.97 -8.40
N ALA A 205 -14.57 9.01 -8.04
CA ALA A 205 -13.72 10.17 -8.28
C ALA A 205 -13.54 10.43 -9.78
N THR A 206 -13.34 11.71 -10.13
CA THR A 206 -12.99 12.10 -11.49
C THR A 206 -11.57 11.60 -11.81
N PRO A 207 -11.34 10.88 -12.92
CA PRO A 207 -10.00 10.46 -13.29
C PRO A 207 -9.06 11.64 -13.53
N TYR A 208 -7.83 11.50 -13.04
CA TYR A 208 -6.72 12.37 -13.40
C TYR A 208 -6.26 12.07 -14.82
N THR A 209 -6.28 13.08 -15.67
CA THR A 209 -5.85 13.03 -17.08
C THR A 209 -4.64 13.91 -17.35
N GLY A 210 -4.13 14.63 -16.34
CA GLY A 210 -2.90 15.42 -16.46
C GLY A 210 -3.10 16.83 -17.03
N THR A 211 -4.30 17.40 -16.96
CA THR A 211 -4.50 18.79 -17.40
C THR A 211 -3.74 19.76 -16.48
N PRO A 212 -3.33 20.94 -16.97
CA PRO A 212 -2.70 21.97 -16.15
C PRO A 212 -3.53 22.35 -14.91
N GLU A 213 -4.85 22.36 -15.04
CA GLU A 213 -5.78 22.65 -13.94
C GLU A 213 -5.75 21.55 -12.87
N GLN A 214 -5.82 20.27 -13.29
CA GLN A 214 -5.73 19.15 -12.35
C GLN A 214 -4.37 19.13 -11.66
N ARG A 215 -3.29 19.37 -12.41
CA ARG A 215 -1.93 19.47 -11.84
C ARG A 215 -1.87 20.56 -10.78
N LYS A 216 -2.36 21.77 -11.07
CA LYS A 216 -2.39 22.88 -10.12
C LYS A 216 -3.22 22.57 -8.88
N LEU A 217 -4.38 21.93 -9.03
CA LEU A 217 -5.23 21.53 -7.89
C LEU A 217 -4.54 20.47 -7.02
N LEU A 218 -3.81 19.53 -7.62
CA LEU A 218 -3.04 18.52 -6.88
C LEU A 218 -1.89 19.17 -6.09
N GLU A 219 -1.12 20.06 -6.75
CA GLU A 219 -0.07 20.83 -6.09
C GLU A 219 -0.61 21.68 -4.93
N GLN A 220 -1.80 22.28 -5.09
CA GLN A 220 -2.47 23.00 -4.00
C GLN A 220 -2.83 22.10 -2.82
N ALA A 221 -3.31 20.87 -3.06
CA ALA A 221 -3.61 19.93 -1.98
C ALA A 221 -2.36 19.52 -1.19
N TYR A 222 -1.25 19.26 -1.90
CA TYR A 222 0.06 19.04 -1.26
C TYR A 222 0.53 20.27 -0.48
N LEU A 223 0.41 21.47 -1.04
CA LEU A 223 0.81 22.71 -0.36
C LEU A 223 0.00 22.96 0.91
N GLN A 224 -1.30 22.66 0.90
CA GLN A 224 -2.15 22.78 2.08
C GLN A 224 -1.73 21.83 3.21
N ALA A 225 -1.38 20.58 2.88
CA ALA A 225 -0.85 19.64 3.86
C ALA A 225 0.54 20.08 4.35
N TRP A 226 1.42 20.51 3.44
CA TRP A 226 2.74 21.04 3.77
C TRP A 226 2.65 22.21 4.75
N LEU A 227 1.76 23.19 4.51
CA LEU A 227 1.56 24.34 5.39
C LEU A 227 1.01 23.92 6.76
N ALA A 228 0.11 22.94 6.81
CA ALA A 228 -0.40 22.45 8.08
C ALA A 228 0.69 21.73 8.89
N MET A 229 1.58 20.96 8.24
CA MET A 229 2.75 20.36 8.88
C MET A 229 3.74 21.42 9.38
N ASP A 230 4.08 22.41 8.54
CA ASP A 230 5.03 23.48 8.89
C ASP A 230 4.53 24.31 10.08
N ASN A 231 3.22 24.59 10.11
CA ASN A 231 2.57 25.28 11.23
C ASN A 231 2.26 24.38 12.43
N LYS A 232 2.58 23.08 12.35
CA LYS A 232 2.25 22.07 13.38
C LYS A 232 0.75 22.01 13.71
N ASP A 233 -0.09 22.30 12.72
CA ASP A 233 -1.56 22.30 12.83
C ASP A 233 -2.09 20.87 12.64
N LEU A 234 -1.96 20.07 13.70
CA LEU A 234 -2.41 18.68 13.72
C LEU A 234 -3.93 18.54 13.51
N ALA A 235 -4.72 19.53 13.93
CA ALA A 235 -6.17 19.51 13.74
C ALA A 235 -6.54 19.63 12.26
N THR A 236 -5.88 20.53 11.53
CA THR A 236 -6.05 20.64 10.07
C THR A 236 -5.57 19.38 9.36
N LEU A 237 -4.43 18.81 9.76
CA LEU A 237 -3.91 17.56 9.16
C LEU A 237 -4.86 16.39 9.36
N HIS A 238 -5.36 16.19 10.58
CA HIS A 238 -6.36 15.18 10.89
C HIS A 238 -7.61 15.34 10.00
N GLN A 239 -8.10 16.58 9.89
CA GLN A 239 -9.28 16.87 9.07
C GLN A 239 -9.04 16.66 7.56
N GLN A 240 -7.83 16.95 7.05
CA GLN A 240 -7.44 16.68 5.67
C GLN A 240 -7.34 15.17 5.38
N GLN A 241 -6.99 14.37 6.38
CA GLN A 241 -6.84 12.91 6.29
C GLN A 241 -8.12 12.14 6.59
N LYS A 242 -9.22 12.79 6.99
CA LYS A 242 -10.46 12.14 7.45
C LYS A 242 -10.95 10.99 6.56
N ILE A 243 -10.89 11.14 5.24
CA ILE A 243 -11.31 10.07 4.31
C ILE A 243 -10.35 8.88 4.35
N ALA A 244 -9.03 9.14 4.34
CA ALA A 244 -8.01 8.11 4.47
C ALA A 244 -8.09 7.40 5.84
N LEU A 245 -8.22 8.16 6.93
CA LEU A 245 -8.34 7.61 8.29
C LEU A 245 -9.58 6.72 8.43
N ALA A 246 -10.73 7.14 7.90
CA ALA A 246 -11.94 6.32 7.91
C ALA A 246 -11.75 5.01 7.11
N ALA A 247 -11.01 5.06 6.00
CA ALA A 247 -10.71 3.87 5.21
C ALA A 247 -9.76 2.91 5.95
N TRP A 248 -8.70 3.45 6.56
CA TRP A 248 -7.77 2.68 7.38
C TRP A 248 -8.48 2.07 8.60
N ALA A 249 -9.29 2.84 9.33
CA ALA A 249 -10.09 2.39 10.48
C ALA A 249 -11.02 1.23 10.10
N TRP A 250 -11.66 1.31 8.93
CA TRP A 250 -12.44 0.19 8.41
C TRP A 250 -11.59 -1.06 8.16
N SER A 251 -10.39 -0.89 7.62
CA SER A 251 -9.51 -1.98 7.19
C SER A 251 -8.68 -2.63 8.32
N THR A 252 -8.50 -1.94 9.43
CA THR A 252 -7.72 -2.43 10.60
C THR A 252 -8.61 -2.78 11.79
N GLY A 253 -9.81 -2.19 11.88
CA GLY A 253 -10.67 -2.28 13.06
C GLY A 253 -10.27 -1.30 14.18
N GLU A 254 -9.30 -0.42 13.93
CA GLU A 254 -8.88 0.64 14.83
C GLU A 254 -9.75 1.89 14.68
N THR A 255 -9.53 2.90 15.53
CA THR A 255 -10.20 4.20 15.43
C THR A 255 -9.38 5.16 14.55
N GLU A 256 -10.06 6.14 13.93
CA GLU A 256 -9.41 7.21 13.17
C GLU A 256 -8.33 7.92 14.01
N ASP A 257 -8.65 8.24 15.27
CA ASP A 257 -7.73 8.91 16.19
C ASP A 257 -6.48 8.07 16.50
N SER A 258 -6.64 6.74 16.69
CA SER A 258 -5.52 5.83 16.96
C SER A 258 -4.59 5.73 15.75
N ILE A 259 -5.15 5.58 14.56
CA ILE A 259 -4.36 5.52 13.32
C ILE A 259 -3.59 6.83 13.11
N PHE A 260 -4.24 7.96 13.38
CA PHE A 260 -3.59 9.25 13.25
C PHE A 260 -2.48 9.44 14.29
N SER A 261 -2.69 9.05 15.56
CA SER A 261 -1.64 9.12 16.57
C SER A 261 -0.46 8.21 16.25
N ASP A 262 -0.72 7.02 15.73
CA ASP A 262 0.29 5.99 15.45
C ASP A 262 1.07 6.28 14.15
N SER A 263 0.62 7.23 13.34
CA SER A 263 1.33 7.68 12.14
C SER A 263 2.70 8.33 12.42
N GLY A 264 2.98 8.71 13.68
CA GLY A 264 4.21 9.39 14.08
C GLY A 264 4.25 10.87 13.74
N ILE A 265 3.26 11.41 13.02
CA ILE A 265 3.26 12.82 12.57
C ILE A 265 3.33 13.82 13.74
N GLY A 266 2.66 13.50 14.85
CA GLY A 266 2.66 14.33 16.06
C GLY A 266 4.01 14.32 16.78
N GLU A 267 4.69 13.17 16.82
CA GLU A 267 6.04 13.05 17.37
C GLU A 267 7.04 13.82 16.49
N ASP A 268 6.98 13.58 15.18
CA ASP A 268 7.87 14.19 14.20
C ASP A 268 7.75 15.72 14.18
N THR A 269 6.54 16.26 14.16
CA THR A 269 6.31 17.73 14.17
C THR A 269 6.73 18.39 15.48
N ASN A 270 6.70 17.65 16.59
CA ASN A 270 7.20 18.12 17.89
C ASN A 270 8.71 17.97 18.08
N ASN A 271 9.40 17.27 17.17
CA ASN A 271 10.84 17.16 17.18
C ASN A 271 11.52 18.54 17.16
N SER A 272 12.54 18.74 17.98
CA SER A 272 13.22 20.04 18.12
C SER A 272 13.93 20.51 16.85
N LYS A 273 14.26 19.59 15.94
CA LYS A 273 14.87 19.84 14.64
C LYS A 273 13.91 19.62 13.47
N PHE A 274 12.60 19.48 13.76
CA PHE A 274 11.59 19.39 12.73
C PHE A 274 11.70 20.56 11.75
N LYS A 275 11.80 20.24 10.46
CA LYS A 275 11.85 21.25 9.40
C LYS A 275 11.30 20.71 8.09
N MET A 276 10.21 21.31 7.61
CA MET A 276 9.71 21.00 6.27
C MET A 276 10.74 21.36 5.19
N ILE A 277 10.84 20.50 4.18
CA ILE A 277 11.67 20.77 2.99
C ILE A 277 10.84 21.63 2.02
N PRO A 278 11.35 22.79 1.56
CA PRO A 278 10.65 23.60 0.57
C PRO A 278 10.34 22.81 -0.70
N ILE A 279 9.11 22.92 -1.20
CA ILE A 279 8.67 22.18 -2.38
C ILE A 279 9.23 22.85 -3.65
N ASN A 280 9.94 22.06 -4.45
CA ASN A 280 10.22 22.38 -5.85
C ASN A 280 9.42 21.43 -6.74
N TRP A 281 8.35 21.92 -7.36
CA TRP A 281 7.42 21.10 -8.15
C TRP A 281 8.06 20.39 -9.35
N ARG A 282 9.22 20.86 -9.81
CA ARG A 282 9.97 20.21 -10.91
C ARG A 282 10.62 18.90 -10.49
N ASP A 283 10.73 18.65 -9.18
CA ASP A 283 11.36 17.45 -8.62
C ASP A 283 10.40 16.25 -8.55
N TYR A 284 9.13 16.44 -8.93
CA TYR A 284 8.09 15.42 -8.75
C TYR A 284 7.35 15.10 -10.04
N ASP A 285 7.13 13.81 -10.26
CA ASP A 285 6.26 13.25 -11.29
C ASP A 285 4.95 12.73 -10.66
N VAL A 286 3.93 12.55 -11.50
CA VAL A 286 2.62 12.04 -11.06
C VAL A 286 2.56 10.55 -11.31
N LYS A 287 2.39 9.77 -10.24
CA LYS A 287 2.04 8.36 -10.29
C LYS A 287 0.53 8.22 -10.36
N ILE A 288 0.03 7.57 -11.41
CA ILE A 288 -1.40 7.41 -11.69
C ILE A 288 -1.80 5.96 -11.46
N MET A 289 -2.83 5.73 -10.65
CA MET A 289 -3.27 4.41 -10.20
C MET A 289 -4.80 4.31 -10.25
N ASN A 290 -5.35 3.11 -10.08
CA ASN A 290 -6.80 2.88 -9.95
C ASN A 290 -7.64 3.53 -11.07
N LYS A 291 -7.23 3.29 -12.33
CA LYS A 291 -7.89 3.82 -13.55
C LYS A 291 -7.93 5.36 -13.58
N GLY A 292 -6.90 6.01 -13.01
CA GLY A 292 -6.79 7.47 -12.94
C GLY A 292 -7.44 8.08 -11.70
N ARG A 293 -8.18 7.31 -10.90
CA ARG A 293 -8.90 7.85 -9.73
C ARG A 293 -8.02 8.05 -8.50
N MET A 294 -6.82 7.48 -8.48
CA MET A 294 -5.82 7.71 -7.45
C MET A 294 -4.54 8.25 -8.06
N VAL A 295 -3.98 9.28 -7.42
CA VAL A 295 -2.72 9.89 -7.85
C VAL A 295 -1.82 10.24 -6.67
N GLN A 296 -0.52 10.25 -6.91
CA GLN A 296 0.50 10.60 -5.94
C GLN A 296 1.61 11.38 -6.65
N LEU A 297 2.17 12.41 -6.01
CA LEU A 297 3.41 13.02 -6.44
C LEU A 297 4.59 12.26 -5.83
N VAL A 298 5.47 11.75 -6.70
CA VAL A 298 6.66 10.97 -6.33
C VAL A 298 7.91 11.68 -6.81
N ASN A 299 8.96 11.68 -5.99
CA ASN A 299 10.20 12.37 -6.32
C ASN A 299 10.94 11.64 -7.46
N LYS A 300 11.47 12.41 -8.41
CA LYS A 300 12.16 11.89 -9.59
C LYS A 300 13.45 11.14 -9.27
N SER A 301 14.15 11.48 -8.19
CA SER A 301 15.37 10.79 -7.77
C SER A 301 15.09 9.57 -6.88
N ASP A 302 13.96 9.56 -6.18
CA ASP A 302 13.57 8.50 -5.26
C ASP A 302 12.04 8.49 -5.05
N PRO A 303 11.32 7.67 -5.81
CA PRO A 303 9.86 7.61 -5.80
C PRO A 303 9.20 7.28 -4.45
N SER A 304 9.97 6.85 -3.45
CA SER A 304 9.46 6.67 -2.08
C SER A 304 9.16 8.00 -1.37
N TYR A 305 9.71 9.11 -1.87
CA TYR A 305 9.54 10.45 -1.31
C TYR A 305 8.48 11.26 -2.03
N SER A 306 7.76 12.07 -1.25
CA SER A 306 6.74 12.98 -1.75
C SER A 306 7.08 14.45 -1.43
N PRO A 307 6.31 15.43 -1.93
CA PRO A 307 6.41 16.83 -1.53
C PRO A 307 6.27 17.08 -0.02
N LEU A 308 5.70 16.15 0.75
CA LEU A 308 5.57 16.23 2.22
C LEU A 308 6.79 15.63 2.92
N SER A 309 7.99 16.01 2.49
CA SER A 309 9.24 15.58 3.09
C SER A 309 9.79 16.62 4.07
N TYR A 310 10.43 16.15 5.14
CA TYR A 310 10.91 16.97 6.24
C TYR A 310 12.13 16.35 6.92
N TYR A 311 12.84 17.16 7.69
CA TYR A 311 13.94 16.72 8.54
C TYR A 311 13.51 16.58 9.99
N ILE A 312 14.05 15.58 10.68
CA ILE A 312 13.98 15.39 12.13
C ILE A 312 15.36 14.98 12.66
N ASP A 313 15.60 15.19 13.96
CA ASP A 313 16.75 14.61 14.65
C ASP A 313 16.33 13.35 15.39
N SER A 314 17.03 12.24 15.16
CA SER A 314 16.94 11.05 16.00
C SER A 314 18.34 10.71 16.48
N ASP A 315 18.52 10.73 17.79
CA ASP A 315 19.79 10.44 18.47
C ASP A 315 21.00 11.24 17.92
N GLY A 316 20.79 12.54 17.66
CA GLY A 316 21.84 13.43 17.16
C GLY A 316 22.17 13.28 15.67
N THR A 317 21.38 12.47 14.94
CA THR A 317 21.49 12.31 13.50
C THR A 317 20.27 12.90 12.81
N ILE A 318 20.49 13.75 11.82
CA ILE A 318 19.42 14.34 11.01
C ILE A 318 18.95 13.35 9.94
N PHE A 319 17.74 12.85 10.14
CA PHE A 319 17.03 12.01 9.19
C PHE A 319 16.09 12.85 8.33
N MET A 320 15.85 12.37 7.11
CA MET A 320 14.81 12.90 6.26
C MET A 320 13.67 11.88 6.24
N ASN A 321 12.48 12.33 6.59
CA ASN A 321 11.27 11.54 6.59
C ASN A 321 10.26 12.12 5.60
N THR A 322 9.21 11.37 5.28
CA THR A 322 8.23 11.78 4.26
C THR A 322 6.86 11.16 4.55
N LEU A 323 5.80 11.96 4.35
CA LEU A 323 4.45 11.41 4.22
C LEU A 323 4.15 11.24 2.74
N SER A 324 3.57 10.10 2.36
CA SER A 324 3.35 9.75 0.96
C SER A 324 1.88 9.49 0.65
N PRO A 325 0.99 10.47 0.86
CA PRO A 325 -0.46 10.29 0.71
C PRO A 325 -0.86 10.07 -0.75
N ILE A 326 -1.92 9.28 -0.94
CA ILE A 326 -2.59 9.10 -2.23
C ILE A 326 -3.84 9.97 -2.27
N PHE A 327 -4.02 10.70 -3.37
CA PHE A 327 -5.14 11.61 -3.57
C PHE A 327 -6.13 11.14 -4.62
N SER A 328 -7.38 11.56 -4.47
CA SER A 328 -8.43 11.43 -5.50
C SER A 328 -9.12 12.76 -5.75
N LEU A 329 -9.51 13.02 -7.00
CA LEU A 329 -10.28 14.21 -7.38
C LEU A 329 -11.78 13.99 -7.12
N ILE A 330 -12.25 14.43 -5.96
CA ILE A 330 -13.63 14.28 -5.49
C ILE A 330 -14.27 15.66 -5.41
N ASN A 331 -15.41 15.83 -6.08
CA ASN A 331 -16.16 17.11 -6.11
C ASN A 331 -15.27 18.32 -6.49
N GLY A 332 -14.37 18.13 -7.46
CA GLY A 332 -13.46 19.18 -7.95
C GLY A 332 -12.28 19.49 -7.04
N LYS A 333 -12.03 18.73 -5.97
CA LYS A 333 -10.89 18.89 -5.06
C LYS A 333 -10.10 17.60 -4.90
N PHE A 334 -8.77 17.69 -4.81
CA PHE A 334 -7.96 16.55 -4.40
C PHE A 334 -8.06 16.37 -2.89
N VAL A 335 -8.41 15.15 -2.47
CA VAL A 335 -8.52 14.75 -1.06
C VAL A 335 -7.68 13.49 -0.82
N GLN A 336 -7.11 13.36 0.36
CA GLN A 336 -6.31 12.19 0.74
C GLN A 336 -7.25 11.00 0.97
N VAL A 337 -6.95 9.86 0.34
CA VAL A 337 -7.80 8.67 0.37
C VAL A 337 -7.09 7.41 0.88
N ILE A 338 -5.75 7.39 0.88
CA ILE A 338 -4.89 6.38 1.49
C ILE A 338 -3.64 7.07 2.02
#